data_AF-A0A517PB60-F1
#
_entry.id   AF-A0A517PB60-F1
#
_cell.length_a   1.000
_cell.length_b   1.000
_cell.length_c   1.000
_cell.angle_alpha   90.00
_cell.angle_beta   90.00
_cell.angle_gamma   90.00
#
_symmetry.space_group_name_H-M   'P 1'
#
loop_
_entity.id
_entity.type
_entity.pdbx_description
1 polymer ?
#
loop_
_entity_poly.entity_id
_entity_poly.type
_entity_poly.pdbx_seq_one_letter_code
_entity_poly.pdbx_strand_id
1 'polypeptide(L)'
;MQFPITPRTILITEYVARDLARGYESKRDLEDALVATARRPAYERAYSNYWANPGSAFDPARYTVEMHMRRIVRNEDGALTEPPPWFPALPGAEKIYTVPVMQTGVTAILVTGDADRNKVQTMPGGNHATIAIELPDNWDALMAEQGYRPLSEFFLE
;
A
#
# COMPACT_ATOMS: atom_id res chain seq x y z
N MET A 1 -22.23 -1.58 0.29
CA MET A 1 -21.01 -1.17 1.00
C MET A 1 -19.81 -1.59 0.16
N GLN A 2 -19.15 -0.62 -0.48
CA GLN A 2 -17.83 -0.78 -1.10
C GLN A 2 -16.85 -0.72 0.07
N PHE A 3 -16.05 -1.78 0.29
CA PHE A 3 -15.03 -1.72 1.33
C PHE A 3 -13.94 -0.79 0.81
N PRO A 4 -13.70 0.37 1.46
CA PRO A 4 -12.77 1.35 0.93
C PRO A 4 -11.38 0.72 0.83
N ILE A 5 -10.72 0.92 -0.32
CA ILE A 5 -9.28 0.71 -0.39
C ILE A 5 -8.68 1.67 0.63
N THR A 6 -7.95 1.11 1.60
CA THR A 6 -7.40 1.90 2.70
C THR A 6 -6.34 2.85 2.14
N PRO A 7 -6.50 4.19 2.33
CA PRO A 7 -5.53 5.17 1.85
C PRO A 7 -4.12 4.83 2.34
N ARG A 8 -3.13 4.93 1.46
CA ARG A 8 -1.72 4.69 1.80
C ARG A 8 -0.96 6.01 1.77
N THR A 9 0.05 6.12 2.63
CA THR A 9 1.07 7.17 2.53
C THR A 9 2.35 6.53 1.99
N ILE A 10 2.87 7.08 0.91
CA ILE A 10 4.16 6.69 0.33
C ILE A 10 5.16 7.78 0.68
N LEU A 11 6.20 7.42 1.41
CA LEU A 11 7.33 8.27 1.72
C LEU A 11 8.42 7.99 0.68
N ILE A 12 8.90 9.04 0.01
CA ILE A 12 9.97 8.96 -0.98
C ILE A 12 11.02 10.03 -0.70
N THR A 13 12.28 9.75 -1.03
CA THR A 13 13.34 10.76 -0.97
C THR A 13 13.31 11.68 -2.19
N GLU A 14 14.01 12.81 -2.12
CA GLU A 14 14.00 13.85 -3.16
C GLU A 14 14.41 13.30 -4.54
N TYR A 15 15.48 12.51 -4.63
CA TYR A 15 15.91 11.95 -5.92
C TYR A 15 14.90 10.98 -6.52
N VAL A 16 14.21 10.19 -5.70
CA VAL A 16 13.12 9.34 -6.15
C VAL A 16 11.98 10.21 -6.70
N ALA A 17 11.60 11.27 -5.98
CA ALA A 17 10.57 12.20 -6.45
C ALA A 17 10.95 12.86 -7.78
N ARG A 18 12.21 13.28 -7.94
CA ARG A 18 12.74 13.84 -9.19
C ARG A 18 12.67 12.85 -10.34
N ASP A 19 13.07 11.60 -10.11
CA ASP A 19 13.08 10.57 -11.15
C ASP A 19 11.65 10.15 -11.54
N LEU A 20 10.72 10.10 -10.58
CA LEU A 20 9.29 9.94 -10.87
C LEU A 20 8.74 11.12 -11.68
N ALA A 21 9.07 12.36 -11.33
CA ALA A 21 8.64 13.55 -12.06
C ALA A 21 9.18 13.63 -13.50
N ARG A 22 10.26 12.90 -13.82
CA ARG A 22 10.74 12.74 -15.20
C ARG A 22 9.97 11.69 -15.98
N GLY A 23 9.44 10.67 -15.30
CA GLY A 23 8.72 9.55 -15.92
C GLY A 23 7.21 9.77 -16.05
N TYR A 24 6.63 10.69 -15.28
CA TYR A 24 5.20 10.96 -15.24
C TYR A 24 4.93 12.46 -15.40
N GLU A 25 4.03 12.82 -16.32
CA GLU A 25 3.71 14.23 -16.63
C GLU A 25 3.00 14.93 -15.46
N SER A 26 2.22 14.18 -14.69
CA SER A 26 1.51 14.68 -13.53
C SER A 26 1.43 13.66 -12.39
N LYS A 27 1.06 14.14 -11.20
CA LYS A 27 0.71 13.26 -10.06
C LYS A 27 -0.39 12.26 -10.45
N ARG A 28 -1.36 12.68 -11.26
CA ARG A 28 -2.47 11.83 -11.69
C ARG A 28 -1.97 10.65 -12.52
N ASP A 29 -1.04 10.88 -13.43
CA ASP A 29 -0.48 9.82 -14.29
C ASP A 29 0.32 8.80 -13.48
N LEU A 30 1.07 9.27 -12.48
CA LEU A 30 1.74 8.39 -11.52
C LEU A 30 0.73 7.56 -10.74
N GLU A 31 -0.32 8.16 -10.20
CA GLU A 31 -1.34 7.43 -9.45
C GLU A 31 -2.09 6.41 -10.33
N ASP A 32 -2.40 6.75 -11.58
CA ASP A 32 -3.06 5.82 -12.51
C ASP A 32 -2.13 4.65 -12.87
N ALA A 33 -0.83 4.88 -13.06
CA ALA A 33 0.15 3.82 -13.23
C ALA A 33 0.27 2.93 -11.99
N LEU A 34 0.21 3.52 -10.78
CA LEU A 34 0.21 2.77 -9.53
C LEU A 34 -1.05 1.92 -9.38
N VAL A 35 -2.24 2.42 -9.74
CA VAL A 35 -3.49 1.63 -9.73
C VAL A 35 -3.40 0.45 -10.71
N ALA A 36 -2.84 0.67 -11.90
CA ALA A 36 -2.69 -0.35 -12.92
C ALA A 36 -1.71 -1.47 -12.51
N THR A 37 -0.64 -1.14 -11.78
CA THR A 37 0.46 -2.06 -11.48
C THR A 37 0.39 -2.64 -10.07
N ALA A 38 -0.07 -1.88 -9.08
CA ALA A 38 -0.24 -2.32 -7.70
C ALA A 38 -1.55 -3.10 -7.56
N ARG A 39 -1.52 -4.35 -7.99
CA ARG A 39 -2.66 -5.28 -7.93
C ARG A 39 -2.33 -6.48 -7.06
N ARG A 40 -3.34 -7.04 -6.40
CA ARG A 40 -3.22 -8.28 -5.62
C ARG A 40 -4.15 -9.36 -6.16
N PRO A 41 -3.84 -10.66 -5.96
CA PRO A 41 -4.78 -11.73 -6.26
C PRO A 41 -6.14 -11.53 -5.58
N ALA A 42 -7.22 -11.68 -6.34
CA ALA A 42 -8.58 -11.48 -5.87
C ALA A 42 -8.97 -12.52 -4.81
N TYR A 43 -8.41 -13.73 -4.87
CA TYR A 43 -8.66 -14.75 -3.86
C TYR A 43 -8.03 -14.38 -2.50
N GLU A 44 -6.87 -13.71 -2.47
CA GLU A 44 -6.26 -13.20 -1.23
C GLU A 44 -7.11 -12.07 -0.66
N ARG A 45 -7.59 -11.16 -1.52
CA ARG A 45 -8.56 -10.14 -1.11
C ARG A 45 -9.83 -10.77 -0.54
N ALA A 46 -10.33 -11.84 -1.17
CA ALA A 46 -11.51 -12.54 -0.70
C ALA A 46 -11.26 -13.22 0.64
N TYR A 47 -10.17 -13.97 0.79
CA TYR A 47 -9.79 -14.62 2.03
C TYR A 47 -9.64 -13.63 3.18
N SER A 48 -8.93 -12.51 2.96
CA SER A 48 -8.73 -11.51 4.01
C SER A 48 -10.04 -10.88 4.48
N ASN A 49 -10.94 -10.50 3.55
CA ASN A 49 -12.24 -9.96 3.94
C ASN A 49 -13.18 -11.02 4.52
N TYR A 50 -13.19 -12.22 3.97
CA TYR A 50 -14.15 -13.25 4.30
C TYR A 50 -13.82 -13.95 5.62
N TRP A 51 -12.54 -14.07 5.96
CA TRP A 51 -12.09 -14.88 7.08
C TRP A 51 -11.06 -14.20 7.99
N ALA A 52 -10.04 -13.54 7.41
CA ALA A 52 -8.89 -13.11 8.21
C ALA A 52 -9.09 -11.79 8.98
N ASN A 53 -10.06 -10.95 8.58
CA ASN A 53 -10.33 -9.69 9.27
C ASN A 53 -11.08 -9.93 10.59
N PRO A 54 -10.70 -9.27 11.69
CA PRO A 54 -11.46 -9.29 12.93
C PRO A 54 -12.91 -8.85 12.68
N GLY A 55 -13.88 -9.67 13.10
CA GLY A 55 -15.31 -9.40 12.89
C GLY A 55 -15.89 -9.92 11.57
N SER A 56 -15.10 -10.60 10.73
CA SER A 56 -15.65 -11.33 9.58
C SER A 56 -16.45 -12.54 10.03
N ALA A 57 -17.77 -12.45 9.92
CA ALA A 57 -18.72 -13.49 10.35
C ALA A 57 -19.67 -13.90 9.22
N PHE A 58 -19.12 -14.36 8.10
CA PHE A 58 -19.92 -14.87 6.99
C PHE A 58 -20.34 -16.32 7.26
N ASP A 59 -21.62 -16.63 7.04
CA ASP A 59 -22.15 -17.99 7.09
C ASP A 59 -21.82 -18.73 5.77
N PRO A 60 -20.91 -19.72 5.77
CA PRO A 60 -20.52 -20.42 4.55
C PRO A 60 -21.65 -21.23 3.90
N ALA A 61 -22.70 -21.58 4.65
CA ALA A 61 -23.86 -22.28 4.09
C ALA A 61 -24.74 -21.36 3.23
N ARG A 62 -24.69 -20.05 3.45
CA ARG A 62 -25.51 -19.05 2.74
C ARG A 62 -24.71 -18.20 1.76
N TYR A 63 -23.43 -17.98 2.05
CA TYR A 63 -22.59 -17.09 1.27
C TYR A 63 -21.16 -17.62 1.25
N THR A 64 -20.76 -18.25 0.16
CA THR A 64 -19.44 -18.90 0.07
C THR A 64 -18.32 -17.90 -0.23
N VAL A 65 -17.07 -18.28 0.07
CA VAL A 65 -15.88 -17.50 -0.30
C VAL A 65 -15.79 -17.23 -1.81
N GLU A 66 -16.23 -18.19 -2.63
CA GLU A 66 -16.27 -18.05 -4.10
C GLU A 66 -17.28 -16.99 -4.53
N MET A 67 -18.47 -16.96 -3.91
CA MET A 67 -19.44 -15.88 -4.14
C MET A 67 -18.87 -14.52 -3.71
N HIS A 68 -18.08 -14.48 -2.64
CA HIS A 68 -17.40 -13.28 -2.18
C HIS A 68 -16.32 -12.80 -3.17
N MET A 69 -15.48 -13.71 -3.65
CA MET A 69 -14.46 -13.42 -4.66
C MET A 69 -15.09 -12.88 -5.94
N ARG A 70 -16.15 -13.50 -6.47
CA ARG A 70 -16.85 -13.01 -7.67
C ARG A 70 -17.42 -11.61 -7.47
N ARG A 71 -17.97 -11.33 -6.29
CA ARG A 71 -18.45 -9.98 -5.94
C ARG A 71 -17.30 -8.98 -5.94
N ILE A 72 -16.16 -9.32 -5.35
CA ILE A 72 -14.95 -8.47 -5.33
C ILE A 72 -14.49 -8.18 -6.76
N VAL A 73 -14.31 -9.20 -7.59
CA VAL A 73 -13.87 -9.04 -8.98
C VAL A 73 -14.80 -8.10 -9.75
N ARG A 74 -16.11 -8.25 -9.58
CA ARG A 74 -17.10 -7.39 -10.26
C ARG A 74 -17.10 -5.95 -9.77
N ASN A 75 -16.85 -5.71 -8.48
CA ASN A 75 -17.09 -4.42 -7.86
C ASN A 75 -15.81 -3.62 -7.54
N GLU A 76 -14.65 -4.27 -7.54
CA GLU A 76 -13.34 -3.69 -7.19
C GLU A 76 -12.40 -3.71 -8.41
N ASP A 77 -12.92 -3.48 -9.63
CA ASP A 77 -12.12 -3.41 -10.87
C ASP A 77 -11.21 -4.64 -11.09
N GLY A 78 -11.80 -5.83 -10.96
CA GLY A 78 -11.09 -7.08 -11.15
C GLY A 78 -10.74 -7.36 -12.61
N ALA A 79 -9.50 -7.80 -12.86
CA ALA A 79 -9.01 -8.13 -14.19
C ALA A 79 -8.20 -9.43 -14.16
N LEU A 80 -8.14 -10.14 -15.29
CA LEU A 80 -7.21 -11.25 -15.47
C LEU A 80 -5.83 -10.70 -15.83
N THR A 81 -4.87 -10.91 -14.94
CA THR A 81 -3.49 -10.48 -15.15
C THR A 81 -2.54 -11.67 -15.01
N GLU A 82 -1.33 -11.51 -15.52
CA GLU A 82 -0.25 -12.45 -15.23
C GLU A 82 0.04 -12.45 -13.72
N PRO A 83 0.32 -13.63 -13.13
CA PRO A 83 0.75 -13.69 -11.75
C PRO A 83 2.12 -13.00 -11.60
N PRO A 84 2.41 -12.36 -10.45
CA PRO A 84 3.73 -11.79 -10.23
C PRO A 84 4.83 -12.86 -10.29
N PRO A 85 6.09 -12.53 -10.65
CA PRO A 85 7.16 -13.52 -10.82
C PRO A 85 7.47 -14.36 -9.58
N TRP A 86 7.18 -13.84 -8.39
CA TRP A 86 7.39 -14.51 -7.10
C TRP A 86 6.18 -15.34 -6.65
N PHE A 87 5.04 -15.24 -7.35
CA PHE A 87 3.82 -15.92 -6.98
C PHE A 87 3.90 -17.40 -7.37
N PRO A 88 3.43 -18.33 -6.52
CA PRO A 88 3.49 -19.75 -6.84
C PRO A 88 2.79 -20.05 -8.17
N ALA A 89 3.49 -20.74 -9.08
CA ALA A 89 2.90 -21.19 -10.33
C ALA A 89 1.70 -22.10 -10.01
N LEU A 90 0.51 -21.69 -10.41
CA LEU A 90 -0.70 -22.50 -10.28
C LEU A 90 -0.81 -23.36 -11.53
N PRO A 91 -0.80 -24.70 -11.41
CA PRO A 91 -0.96 -25.59 -12.56
C PRO A 91 -2.23 -25.24 -13.34
N GLY A 92 -2.07 -24.88 -14.62
CA GLY A 92 -3.20 -24.53 -15.51
C GLY A 92 -3.73 -23.09 -15.37
N ALA A 93 -3.10 -22.23 -14.56
CA ALA A 93 -3.49 -20.84 -14.41
C ALA A 93 -2.39 -19.89 -14.93
N GLU A 94 -2.40 -19.65 -16.25
CA GLU A 94 -1.53 -18.64 -16.89
C GLU A 94 -1.87 -17.21 -16.45
N LYS A 95 -3.13 -16.98 -16.07
CA LYS A 95 -3.62 -15.71 -15.54
C LYS A 95 -4.45 -15.95 -14.29
N ILE A 96 -4.41 -14.98 -13.39
CA ILE A 96 -5.20 -14.95 -12.17
C ILE A 96 -6.04 -13.68 -12.12
N TYR A 97 -7.20 -13.75 -11.48
CA TYR A 97 -7.94 -12.53 -11.18
C TYR A 97 -7.18 -11.71 -10.14
N THR A 98 -6.93 -10.45 -10.46
CA THR A 98 -6.34 -9.47 -9.55
C THR A 98 -7.23 -8.26 -9.43
N VAL A 99 -7.12 -7.55 -8.31
CA VAL A 99 -7.80 -6.27 -8.05
C VAL A 99 -6.78 -5.21 -7.64
N PRO A 100 -6.97 -3.93 -8.00
CA PRO A 100 -6.12 -2.85 -7.55
C PRO A 100 -6.10 -2.75 -6.02
N VAL A 101 -4.94 -2.37 -5.47
CA VAL A 101 -4.77 -2.09 -4.04
C VAL A 101 -4.59 -0.60 -3.74
N MET A 102 -4.66 0.24 -4.77
CA MET A 102 -4.58 1.69 -4.69
C MET A 102 -5.79 2.32 -5.38
N GLN A 103 -6.07 3.57 -5.04
CA GLN A 103 -7.05 4.41 -5.72
C GLN A 103 -6.43 5.78 -5.96
N THR A 104 -6.89 6.43 -7.02
CA THR A 104 -6.42 7.77 -7.37
C THR A 104 -6.99 8.83 -6.42
N GLY A 105 -6.23 9.88 -6.15
CA GLY A 105 -6.65 10.99 -5.29
C GLY A 105 -6.72 10.71 -3.79
N VAL A 106 -6.44 9.48 -3.36
CA VAL A 106 -6.42 9.11 -1.92
C VAL A 106 -5.02 8.80 -1.40
N THR A 107 -4.04 8.61 -2.29
CA THR A 107 -2.67 8.29 -1.88
C THR A 107 -1.90 9.57 -1.58
N ALA A 108 -1.40 9.68 -0.36
CA ALA A 108 -0.47 10.75 0.00
C ALA A 108 0.95 10.34 -0.43
N ILE A 109 1.65 11.20 -1.15
CA ILE A 109 3.06 11.01 -1.50
C ILE A 109 3.82 12.14 -0.81
N LEU A 110 4.65 11.79 0.16
CA LEU A 110 5.45 12.74 0.94
C LEU A 110 6.92 12.62 0.53
N VAL A 111 7.50 13.74 0.14
CA VAL A 111 8.94 13.84 -0.10
C VAL A 111 9.61 14.10 1.24
N THR A 112 10.40 13.15 1.73
CA THR A 112 11.01 13.19 3.07
C THR A 112 12.21 12.25 3.17
N GLY A 113 13.01 12.44 4.22
CA GLY A 113 14.21 11.67 4.50
C GLY A 113 15.46 12.24 3.82
N ASP A 114 16.59 11.60 4.15
CA ASP A 114 17.93 11.94 3.65
C ASP A 114 18.01 11.87 2.12
N ALA A 115 18.39 12.99 1.50
CA ALA A 115 18.50 13.15 0.05
C ALA A 115 19.57 12.22 -0.56
N ASP A 116 20.60 11.82 0.19
CA ASP A 116 21.69 10.98 -0.31
C ASP A 116 21.31 9.49 -0.43
N ARG A 117 20.06 9.14 -0.11
CA ARG A 117 19.56 7.77 -0.22
C ARG A 117 18.36 7.68 -1.16
N ASN A 118 18.30 6.60 -1.92
CA ASN A 118 17.11 6.23 -2.69
C ASN A 118 16.26 5.28 -1.87
N LYS A 119 15.30 5.84 -1.10
CA LYS A 119 14.42 5.06 -0.23
C LYS A 119 12.97 5.34 -0.58
N VAL A 120 12.19 4.26 -0.52
CA VAL A 120 10.73 4.28 -0.61
C VAL A 120 10.20 3.52 0.59
N GLN A 121 9.27 4.11 1.32
CA GLN A 121 8.56 3.46 2.40
C GLN A 121 7.07 3.64 2.22
N THR A 122 6.35 2.53 2.10
CA THR A 122 4.88 2.55 2.05
C THR A 122 4.33 2.30 3.44
N MET A 123 3.71 3.31 4.03
CA MET A 123 3.07 3.18 5.32
C MET A 123 1.72 2.46 5.17
N PRO A 124 1.42 1.46 6.03
CA PRO A 124 0.12 0.83 6.03
C PRO A 124 -0.97 1.85 6.33
N GLY A 125 -2.06 1.76 5.57
CA GLY A 125 -3.22 2.63 5.74
C GLY A 125 -4.09 2.23 6.92
N GLY A 126 -5.01 3.12 7.28
CA GLY A 126 -6.14 2.84 8.17
C GLY A 126 -7.25 3.88 8.00
N ASN A 127 -8.05 4.10 9.04
CA ASN A 127 -8.92 5.28 9.14
C ASN A 127 -8.13 6.60 9.34
N HIS A 128 -6.80 6.55 9.28
CA HIS A 128 -5.91 7.68 9.51
C HIS A 128 -4.90 7.73 8.37
N ALA A 129 -4.50 8.93 7.98
CA ALA A 129 -3.42 9.19 7.03
C ALA A 129 -2.29 9.91 7.76
N THR A 130 -1.04 9.46 7.57
CA THR A 130 0.14 10.19 8.04
C THR A 130 0.45 11.28 7.01
N ILE A 131 0.37 12.54 7.42
CA ILE A 131 0.66 13.72 6.58
C ILE A 131 1.97 14.41 6.96
N ALA A 132 2.40 14.27 8.20
CA ALA A 132 3.65 14.81 8.74
C ALA A 132 4.13 13.92 9.89
N ILE A 133 5.44 13.98 10.16
CA ILE A 133 6.06 13.41 11.36
C ILE A 133 6.75 14.58 12.05
N GLU A 134 6.21 15.00 13.20
CA GLU A 134 6.76 16.06 14.03
C GLU A 134 7.44 15.41 15.23
N LEU A 135 8.75 15.61 15.35
CA LEU A 135 9.50 15.13 16.52
C LEU A 135 9.39 16.18 17.63
N PRO A 136 9.18 15.77 18.89
CA PRO A 136 9.14 16.71 20.00
C PRO A 136 10.54 17.30 20.26
N ASP A 137 10.60 18.52 20.79
CA ASP A 137 11.86 19.23 21.05
C ASP A 137 12.84 18.46 21.95
N ASN A 138 12.32 17.52 22.77
CA ASN A 138 13.12 16.69 23.68
C ASN A 138 13.44 15.29 23.15
N TRP A 139 13.31 15.05 21.83
CA TRP A 139 13.49 13.72 21.23
C TRP A 139 14.86 13.08 21.56
N ASP A 140 15.93 13.86 21.55
CA ASP A 140 17.28 13.40 21.92
C ASP A 140 17.34 12.83 23.34
N ALA A 141 16.65 13.47 24.29
CA ALA A 141 16.59 13.00 25.66
C ALA A 141 15.80 11.68 25.77
N LEU A 142 14.69 11.56 25.03
CA LEU A 142 13.89 10.34 24.98
C LEU A 142 14.68 9.16 24.38
N MET A 143 15.49 9.41 23.34
CA MET A 143 16.37 8.40 22.75
C MET A 143 17.44 7.94 23.74
N ALA A 144 18.09 8.88 24.43
CA ALA A 144 19.13 8.58 25.41
C ALA A 144 18.59 7.75 26.60
N GLU A 145 17.38 8.05 27.09
CA GLU A 145 16.73 7.29 28.16
C GLU A 145 16.50 5.82 27.78
N GLN A 146 16.24 5.54 26.50
CA GLN A 146 16.08 4.20 25.95
C GLN A 146 17.42 3.55 25.53
N GLY A 147 18.56 4.21 25.80
CA GLY A 147 19.90 3.71 25.47
C GLY A 147 20.29 3.85 23.99
N TYR A 148 19.53 4.63 23.22
CA TYR A 148 19.87 4.98 21.84
C TYR A 148 20.72 6.26 21.79
N ARG A 149 21.49 6.42 20.70
CA ARG A 149 22.22 7.67 20.44
C ARG A 149 21.21 8.80 20.11
N PRO A 150 21.42 10.03 20.60
CA PRO A 150 20.62 11.21 20.22
C PRO A 150 20.51 11.38 18.70
N LEU A 151 19.37 11.89 18.23
CA LEU A 151 19.15 12.17 16.83
C LEU A 151 20.13 13.21 16.30
N SER A 152 20.47 14.22 17.10
CA SER A 152 21.45 15.25 16.74
C SER A 152 22.84 14.72 16.38
N GLU A 153 23.18 13.49 16.80
CA GLU A 153 24.45 12.85 16.46
C GLU A 153 24.43 12.14 15.09
N PHE A 154 23.26 11.98 14.49
CA PHE A 154 23.12 11.49 13.13
C PHE A 154 23.14 12.71 12.21
N PHE A 155 24.04 12.71 11.22
CA PHE A 155 24.14 13.75 10.18
C PHE A 155 22.93 13.68 9.24
N LEU A 156 21.77 14.09 9.74
CA LEU A 156 20.56 14.30 8.98
C LEU A 156 20.49 15.81 8.73
N GLU A 157 21.13 16.26 7.64
CA GLU A 157 20.94 17.61 7.10
C GLU A 157 19.62 17.71 6.33
#